data_AF-A0AAD6CY54-F1
#
_entry.id   AF-A0AAD6CY54-F1
#
_cell.length_a   1.000
_cell.length_b   1.000
_cell.length_c   1.000
_cell.angle_alpha   90.00
_cell.angle_beta   90.00
_cell.angle_gamma   90.00
#
_symmetry.space_group_name_H-M   'P 1'
#
loop_
_entity.id
_entity.type
_entity.pdbx_description
1 polymer ?
#
loop_
_entity_poly.entity_id
_entity_poly.type
_entity_poly.pdbx_seq_one_letter_code
_entity_poly.pdbx_strand_id
1 'polypeptide(L)'
;MAEMGMEFVMALEDPCRPHLELHLDKPNGHALLTTATLIAPQHQQHFPHTAPNQTQQCHTAQNPHTIFEKLLALSGQLVVEDELSPIQAWYYILQQSWASKLDSRKLSKLSASLLKLIKCHGYVVS
;
A
#
# COMPACT_ATOMS: atom_id res chain seq x y z
N MET A 1 3.13 16.07 -4.08
CA MET A 1 2.03 15.36 -3.40
C MET A 1 2.30 13.87 -3.23
N ALA A 2 3.02 13.21 -4.14
CA ALA A 2 3.34 11.77 -4.03
C ALA A 2 4.05 11.40 -2.72
N GLU A 3 5.09 12.12 -2.31
CA GLU A 3 5.81 11.87 -1.05
C GLU A 3 4.90 11.98 0.19
N MET A 4 4.12 13.06 0.30
CA MET A 4 3.13 13.22 1.38
C MET A 4 2.09 12.11 1.37
N GLY A 5 1.64 11.68 0.19
CA GLY A 5 0.70 10.57 0.05
C GLY A 5 1.29 9.25 0.52
N MET A 6 2.54 8.98 0.16
CA MET A 6 3.25 7.80 0.63
C MET A 6 3.43 7.83 2.15
N GLU A 7 3.84 8.96 2.73
CA GLU A 7 3.98 9.11 4.18
C GLU A 7 2.64 8.88 4.89
N PHE A 8 1.56 9.46 4.37
CA PHE A 8 0.20 9.26 4.88
C PHE A 8 -0.21 7.79 4.84
N VAL A 9 -0.08 7.17 3.68
CA VAL A 9 -0.45 5.77 3.46
C VAL A 9 0.36 4.87 4.39
N MET A 10 1.68 5.01 4.43
CA MET A 10 2.53 4.23 5.35
C MET A 10 2.18 4.44 6.83
N ALA A 11 1.86 5.67 7.24
CA ALA A 11 1.46 5.96 8.62
C ALA A 11 0.16 5.24 9.01
N LEU A 12 -0.79 5.14 8.09
CA LEU A 12 -2.04 4.40 8.30
C LEU A 12 -1.83 2.88 8.26
N GLU A 13 -0.83 2.43 7.51
CA GLU A 13 -0.47 1.02 7.34
C GLU A 13 0.41 0.47 8.47
N ASP A 14 1.08 1.33 9.24
CA ASP A 14 2.00 0.94 10.31
C ASP A 14 1.43 -0.08 11.32
N PRO A 15 0.17 0.04 11.79
CA PRO A 15 -0.44 -0.96 12.69
C PRO A 15 -0.57 -2.36 12.07
N CYS A 16 -0.58 -2.47 10.74
CA CYS A 16 -0.65 -3.74 10.04
C CYS A 16 0.72 -4.37 9.76
N ARG A 17 1.84 -3.65 9.92
CA ARG A 17 3.19 -4.16 9.63
C ARG A 17 3.52 -5.47 10.35
N PRO A 18 3.23 -5.65 11.66
CA PRO A 18 3.51 -6.91 12.34
C PRO A 18 2.80 -8.12 11.73
N HIS A 19 1.63 -7.91 11.10
CA HIS A 19 0.89 -8.97 10.41
C HIS A 19 1.49 -9.33 9.06
N LEU A 20 2.18 -8.41 8.38
CA LEU A 20 2.86 -8.69 7.11
C LEU A 20 4.11 -9.55 7.31
N GLU A 21 4.89 -9.29 8.37
CA GLU A 21 6.12 -10.04 8.67
C GLU A 21 5.84 -11.52 9.01
N LEU A 22 4.66 -11.82 9.55
CA LEU A 22 4.24 -13.18 9.90
C LEU A 22 3.68 -13.99 8.73
N HIS A 23 3.28 -13.33 7.62
CA HIS A 23 2.50 -13.95 6.54
C HIS A 23 3.12 -13.76 5.14
N LEU A 24 4.46 -13.78 5.05
CA LEU A 24 5.19 -13.66 3.78
C LEU A 24 4.83 -14.74 2.74
N ASP A 25 4.36 -15.91 3.18
CA ASP A 25 3.97 -17.04 2.33
C ASP A 25 2.55 -16.94 1.74
N LYS A 26 1.72 -15.99 2.18
CA LYS A 26 0.32 -15.86 1.68
C LYS A 26 -0.17 -14.41 1.70
N PRO A 27 0.23 -13.58 0.73
CA PRO A 27 -0.33 -12.23 0.59
C PRO A 27 -1.79 -12.35 0.13
N ASN A 28 -2.74 -12.08 1.01
CA ASN A 28 -4.15 -11.97 0.63
C ASN A 28 -4.38 -10.66 -0.15
N GLY A 29 -5.42 -10.61 -0.99
CA GLY A 29 -5.71 -9.51 -1.92
C GLY A 29 -5.97 -8.12 -1.34
N HIS A 30 -5.93 -7.97 -0.01
CA HIS A 30 -5.98 -6.69 0.72
C HIS A 30 -4.66 -6.36 1.42
N ALA A 31 -3.63 -7.21 1.27
CA ALA A 31 -2.28 -6.92 1.73
C ALA A 31 -1.76 -5.69 0.97
N LEU A 32 -1.35 -4.70 1.77
CA LEU A 32 -0.98 -3.36 1.36
C LEU A 32 0.15 -3.41 0.33
N LEU A 33 -0.21 -3.20 -0.94
CA LEU A 33 0.72 -3.30 -2.05
C LEU A 33 1.87 -2.29 -1.94
N THR A 34 1.64 -1.14 -1.29
CA THR A 34 2.67 -0.12 -1.06
C THR A 34 3.74 -0.60 -0.07
N THR A 35 3.36 -1.05 1.14
CA THR A 35 4.34 -1.64 2.06
C THR A 35 4.94 -2.92 1.50
N ALA A 36 4.18 -3.78 0.81
CA ALA A 36 4.71 -5.00 0.20
C ALA A 36 5.75 -4.70 -0.89
N THR A 37 5.57 -3.65 -1.69
CA THR A 37 6.55 -3.26 -2.73
C THR A 37 7.77 -2.54 -2.19
N LEU A 38 7.67 -1.89 -1.01
CA LEU A 38 8.81 -1.28 -0.30
C LEU A 38 9.56 -2.27 0.61
N ILE A 39 8.87 -3.24 1.21
CA ILE A 39 9.41 -4.24 2.15
C ILE A 39 9.86 -5.52 1.44
N ALA A 40 9.56 -5.73 0.15
CA ALA A 40 10.11 -6.84 -0.63
C ALA A 40 11.35 -6.44 -1.45
N PRO A 41 12.53 -6.13 -0.85
CA PRO A 41 13.76 -6.35 -1.57
C PRO A 41 13.98 -7.87 -1.62
N GLN A 42 13.84 -8.46 -2.81
CA GLN A 42 14.37 -9.79 -3.16
C GLN A 42 13.89 -10.99 -2.32
N HIS A 43 12.61 -11.35 -2.41
CA HIS A 43 12.29 -12.79 -2.37
C HIS A 43 12.09 -13.31 -3.79
N GLN A 44 13.19 -13.34 -4.54
CA GLN A 44 13.36 -14.27 -5.63
C GLN A 44 13.34 -15.67 -5.01
N GLN A 45 12.15 -16.24 -4.91
CA GLN A 45 11.96 -17.66 -4.62
C GLN A 45 12.66 -18.45 -5.73
N HIS A 46 13.86 -18.90 -5.40
CA HIS A 46 14.63 -19.88 -6.16
C HIS A 46 13.86 -21.19 -6.08
N PHE A 47 12.90 -21.42 -6.97
CA PHE A 47 12.33 -22.75 -7.18
C PHE A 47 13.35 -23.57 -7.97
N PRO A 48 13.88 -24.69 -7.46
CA PRO A 48 14.68 -25.60 -8.26
C PRO A 48 13.72 -26.52 -9.02
N HIS A 49 13.15 -26.05 -10.13
CA HIS A 49 12.43 -26.94 -11.06
C HIS A 49 12.76 -26.64 -12.51
N THR A 50 13.73 -27.42 -13.00
CA THR A 50 13.85 -28.03 -14.32
C THR A 50 12.77 -27.66 -15.37
N ALA A 51 13.06 -26.69 -16.25
CA ALA A 51 12.63 -26.67 -17.66
C ALA A 51 13.26 -25.46 -18.40
N PRO A 52 13.85 -25.62 -19.61
CA PRO A 52 14.46 -24.52 -20.34
C PRO A 52 13.49 -23.95 -21.38
N ASN A 53 12.49 -23.18 -20.96
CA ASN A 53 11.84 -22.18 -21.82
C ASN A 53 10.74 -21.45 -21.04
N GLN A 54 11.08 -20.37 -20.36
CA GLN A 54 10.15 -19.27 -20.13
C GLN A 54 10.97 -18.05 -19.77
N THR A 55 10.84 -17.02 -20.61
CA THR A 55 11.41 -15.70 -20.47
C THR A 55 11.30 -15.21 -19.03
N GLN A 56 12.43 -15.18 -18.33
CA GLN A 56 12.59 -14.44 -17.09
C GLN A 56 12.28 -12.98 -17.41
N GLN A 57 11.04 -12.56 -17.13
CA GLN A 57 10.73 -11.14 -17.06
C GLN A 57 11.48 -10.62 -15.84
N CYS A 58 12.65 -10.06 -16.12
CA CYS A 58 13.40 -9.26 -15.18
C CYS A 58 12.50 -8.07 -14.83
N HIS A 59 11.72 -8.20 -13.75
CA HIS A 59 10.98 -7.09 -13.19
C HIS A 59 12.00 -6.08 -12.72
N THR A 60 12.28 -5.09 -13.57
CA THR A 60 13.02 -3.89 -13.20
C THR A 60 12.44 -3.38 -11.90
N ALA A 61 13.29 -3.18 -10.89
CA ALA A 61 12.89 -2.61 -9.60
C ALA A 61 12.16 -1.29 -9.88
N GLN A 62 10.83 -1.33 -9.86
CA GLN A 62 10.03 -0.17 -10.19
C GLN A 62 10.18 0.83 -9.05
N ASN A 63 10.41 2.09 -9.41
CA ASN A 63 10.52 3.16 -8.44
C ASN A 63 9.22 3.18 -7.58
N PRO A 64 9.33 3.18 -6.24
CA PRO A 64 8.16 3.13 -5.35
C PRO A 64 7.17 4.27 -5.60
N HIS A 65 7.64 5.44 -6.05
CA HIS A 65 6.77 6.54 -6.47
C HIS A 65 5.93 6.17 -7.69
N THR A 66 6.52 5.49 -8.67
CA THR A 66 5.79 5.04 -9.88
C THR A 66 4.74 3.99 -9.53
N ILE A 67 5.04 3.09 -8.59
CA ILE A 67 4.08 2.10 -8.10
C ILE A 67 2.92 2.82 -7.38
N PHE A 68 3.25 3.76 -6.49
CA PHE A 68 2.27 4.55 -5.75
C PHE A 68 1.33 5.32 -6.69
N GLU A 69 1.86 6.00 -7.71
CA GLU A 69 1.05 6.74 -8.68
C GLU A 69 0.11 5.84 -9.48
N LYS A 70 0.58 4.66 -9.90
CA LYS A 70 -0.28 3.67 -10.56
C LYS A 70 -1.41 3.20 -9.66
N LEU A 71 -1.10 2.87 -8.40
CA LEU A 71 -2.11 2.45 -7.42
C LEU A 71 -3.13 3.55 -7.14
N LEU A 72 -2.66 4.79 -7.03
CA LEU A 72 -3.53 5.95 -6.84
C LEU A 72 -4.47 6.16 -8.03
N ALA A 73 -3.97 6.01 -9.26
CA ALA A 73 -4.78 6.11 -10.48
C ALA A 73 -5.83 5.00 -10.58
N LEU A 74 -5.49 3.78 -10.15
CA LEU A 74 -6.42 2.64 -10.09
C LEU A 74 -7.48 2.84 -8.99
N SER A 75 -7.10 3.41 -7.85
CA SER A 75 -8.00 3.66 -6.72
C SER A 75 -9.20 4.53 -7.10
N GLY A 76 -9.03 5.46 -8.04
CA GLY A 76 -10.11 6.29 -8.56
C GLY A 76 -11.14 5.57 -9.42
N GLN A 77 -10.87 4.33 -9.82
CA GLN A 77 -11.76 3.50 -10.63
C GLN A 77 -12.49 2.44 -9.80
N LEU A 78 -12.09 2.27 -8.54
CA LEU A 78 -12.70 1.30 -7.63
C LEU A 78 -13.99 1.89 -7.04
N VAL A 79 -15.01 1.04 -6.91
CA VAL A 79 -16.25 1.39 -6.22
C VAL A 79 -15.94 1.58 -4.73
N VAL A 80 -16.52 2.61 -4.13
CA VAL A 80 -16.49 2.80 -2.67
C VAL A 80 -17.45 1.81 -2.04
N GLU A 81 -16.91 0.88 -1.27
CA GLU A 81 -17.68 -0.01 -0.40
C GLU A 81 -17.80 0.63 1.00
N ASP A 82 -18.22 -0.14 2.01
CA ASP A 82 -18.36 0.34 3.39
C ASP A 82 -17.02 0.72 4.05
N GLU A 83 -15.89 0.24 3.53
CA GLU A 83 -14.55 0.49 4.05
C GLU A 83 -13.60 1.01 2.97
N LEU A 84 -12.74 1.96 3.33
CA LEU A 84 -11.76 2.56 2.44
C LEU A 84 -10.36 2.08 2.79
N SER A 85 -9.60 1.64 1.78
CA SER A 85 -8.16 1.44 1.93
C SER A 85 -7.43 2.77 2.12
N PRO A 86 -6.24 2.78 2.76
CA PRO A 86 -5.45 4.01 2.95
C PRO A 86 -5.15 4.77 1.64
N ILE A 87 -4.92 4.06 0.54
CA ILE A 87 -4.65 4.68 -0.77
C ILE A 87 -5.91 5.30 -1.41
N GLN A 88 -7.08 4.68 -1.22
CA GLN A 88 -8.35 5.29 -1.61
C GLN A 88 -8.67 6.52 -0.75
N ALA A 89 -8.39 6.48 0.56
CA ALA A 89 -8.55 7.64 1.43
C ALA A 89 -7.68 8.81 0.95
N TRP A 90 -6.43 8.54 0.56
CA TRP A 90 -5.56 9.57 -0.04
C TRP A 90 -6.12 10.11 -1.35
N TYR A 91 -6.63 9.24 -2.23
CA TYR A 91 -7.32 9.67 -3.46
C TYR A 91 -8.49 10.62 -3.16
N TYR A 92 -9.32 10.30 -2.17
CA TYR A 92 -10.43 11.15 -1.74
C TYR A 92 -9.98 12.51 -1.18
N ILE A 93 -8.90 12.52 -0.40
CA ILE A 93 -8.31 13.76 0.13
C ILE A 93 -7.91 14.67 -1.04
N LEU A 94 -7.27 14.14 -2.08
CA LEU A 94 -6.83 14.93 -3.23
C LEU A 94 -7.98 15.56 -4.03
N GLN A 95 -9.18 14.99 -3.98
CA GLN A 95 -10.37 15.56 -4.64
C GLN A 95 -10.97 16.75 -3.87
N GLN A 96 -10.58 16.98 -2.62
CA GLN A 96 -11.16 18.05 -1.82
C GLN A 96 -10.60 19.41 -2.21
N SER A 97 -11.46 20.44 -2.20
CA SER A 97 -11.06 21.83 -2.50
C SER A 97 -9.98 22.39 -1.55
N TRP A 98 -9.86 21.80 -0.35
CA TRP A 98 -8.86 22.17 0.66
C TRP A 98 -7.55 21.39 0.56
N ALA A 99 -7.45 20.39 -0.33
CA ALA A 99 -6.26 19.54 -0.44
C ALA A 99 -4.98 20.32 -0.73
N SER A 100 -5.08 21.41 -1.50
CA SER A 100 -3.95 22.31 -1.81
C SER A 100 -3.41 23.05 -0.59
N LYS A 101 -4.17 23.12 0.51
CA LYS A 101 -3.79 23.78 1.76
C LYS A 101 -3.23 22.79 2.80
N LEU A 102 -3.09 21.52 2.42
CA LEU A 102 -2.52 20.50 3.28
C LEU A 102 -1.02 20.74 3.43
N ASP A 103 -0.55 20.65 4.66
CA ASP A 103 0.87 20.64 5.00
C ASP A 103 1.16 19.39 5.84
N SER A 104 2.43 19.08 6.05
CA SER A 104 2.85 17.88 6.81
C SER A 104 2.28 17.83 8.22
N ARG A 105 2.09 18.98 8.88
CA ARG A 105 1.53 19.05 10.24
C ARG A 105 0.04 18.71 10.25
N LYS A 106 -0.74 19.27 9.31
CA LYS A 106 -2.17 18.95 9.17
C LYS A 106 -2.37 17.51 8.76
N LEU A 107 -1.52 17.01 7.86
CA LEU A 107 -1.55 15.63 7.41
C LEU A 107 -1.26 14.67 8.57
N SER A 108 -0.23 14.93 9.36
CA SER A 108 0.09 14.14 10.56
C SER A 108 -1.09 14.09 11.56
N LYS A 109 -1.76 15.23 11.81
CA LYS A 109 -2.96 15.28 12.66
C LYS A 109 -4.12 14.47 12.09
N LEU A 110 -4.31 14.53 10.77
CA LEU A 110 -5.33 13.74 10.07
C LEU A 110 -5.01 12.25 10.20
N SER A 111 -3.78 11.82 9.94
CA SER A 111 -3.33 10.44 10.10
C SER A 111 -3.56 9.93 11.52
N ALA A 112 -3.17 10.70 12.55
CA ALA A 112 -3.38 10.34 13.95
C ALA A 112 -4.87 10.20 14.33
N SER A 113 -5.75 10.95 13.66
CA SER A 113 -7.20 10.86 13.88
C SER A 113 -7.78 9.63 13.19
N LEU A 114 -7.35 9.35 11.95
CA LEU A 114 -7.79 8.19 11.18
C LEU A 114 -7.28 6.87 11.76
N LEU A 115 -6.07 6.85 12.35
CA LEU A 115 -5.50 5.67 13.01
C LEU A 115 -6.42 5.08 14.09
N LYS A 116 -7.27 5.90 14.73
CA LYS A 116 -8.25 5.44 15.73
C LYS A 116 -9.41 4.65 15.12
N LEU A 117 -9.61 4.77 13.81
CA LEU A 117 -10.69 4.15 13.04
C LEU A 117 -10.19 2.99 12.18
N ILE A 118 -8.86 2.85 12.02
CA ILE A 118 -8.27 1.79 11.21
C ILE A 118 -8.54 0.45 11.84
N LYS A 119 -9.09 -0.45 11.02
CA LYS A 119 -9.17 -1.87 11.31
C LYS A 119 -8.13 -2.58 10.47
N CYS A 120 -7.20 -3.25 11.12
CA CYS A 120 -6.34 -4.18 10.43
C CYS A 120 -7.07 -5.52 10.30
N HIS A 121 -7.43 -5.89 9.07
CA HIS A 121 -8.07 -7.18 8.77
C HIS A 121 -7.04 -8.32 8.67
N GLY A 122 -5.98 -8.28 9.49
CA GLY A 122 -4.93 -9.30 9.51
C GLY A 122 -5.52 -10.71 9.52
N TYR A 123 -4.86 -11.64 8.83
CA TYR A 123 -5.34 -13.02 8.74
C TYR A 123 -5.16 -13.71 10.10
N VAL A 124 -6.25 -13.92 10.84
CA VAL A 124 -6.25 -14.84 12.00
C VAL A 124 -6.50 -16.24 11.45
N VAL A 125 -5.46 -17.07 11.39
CA VAL A 125 -5.64 -18.53 11.22
C VAL A 125 -6.39 -19.00 12.48
N SER A 126 -7.66 -19.41 12.35
CA SER A 126 -8.29 -20.31 13.33
C SER A 126 -7.83 -21.75 13.08
#